data_AF-A0A7X3P2M5-F1
#
_entry.id   AF-A0A7X3P2M5-F1
#
_cell.length_a   1.000
_cell.length_b   1.000
_cell.length_c   1.000
_cell.angle_alpha   90.00
_cell.angle_beta   90.00
_cell.angle_gamma   90.00
#
_symmetry.space_group_name_H-M   'P 1'
#
loop_
_entity.id
_entity.type
_entity.pdbx_description
1 polymer ?
#
loop_
_entity_poly.entity_id
_entity_poly.type
_entity_poly.pdbx_seq_one_letter_code
_entity_poly.pdbx_strand_id
1 'polypeptide(L)'
;MKKSLEGFTHLRMLAIMNRISGILFREPASQLQAFMTLKAKLGSTFRKVSPTVNIYFHADGRSQYTTVRQTDGTLKTGRHIIWVGTIHNRNEVIRFLSQSGIAGGTDMCDAQLTLHLYNLVEHDVSTHLIGYYAFAVWDEATQSLFLSRDAIGAERLYYFYKSNALC
;
A
#
# COMPACT_ATOMS: atom_id res chain seq x y z
N MET A 1 4.11 -1.81 -11.28
CA MET A 1 3.38 -1.25 -12.46
C MET A 1 2.72 0.05 -12.03
N LYS A 2 3.09 1.20 -12.59
CA LYS A 2 2.45 2.50 -12.31
C LYS A 2 1.19 2.65 -13.17
N LYS A 3 0.04 2.95 -12.55
CA LYS A 3 -1.16 3.40 -13.27
C LYS A 3 -1.56 4.78 -12.76
N SER A 4 -1.35 5.81 -13.59
CA SER A 4 -1.91 7.16 -13.36
C SER A 4 -3.44 7.10 -13.40
N LEU A 5 -4.13 7.86 -12.56
CA LEU A 5 -5.60 7.91 -12.53
C LEU A 5 -6.21 9.16 -13.20
N GLU A 6 -5.42 9.92 -13.96
CA GLU A 6 -5.92 10.96 -14.85
C GLU A 6 -6.73 10.30 -15.99
N GLY A 7 -8.05 10.33 -15.88
CA GLY A 7 -9.01 9.65 -16.77
C GLY A 7 -9.95 8.64 -16.09
N PHE A 8 -9.83 8.46 -14.76
CA PHE A 8 -10.43 7.32 -14.07
C PHE A 8 -11.55 7.73 -13.10
N THR A 9 -12.57 8.45 -13.57
CA THR A 9 -13.77 8.88 -12.82
C THR A 9 -14.67 7.74 -12.32
N HIS A 10 -14.44 6.49 -12.74
CA HIS A 10 -15.28 5.34 -12.38
C HIS A 10 -14.52 4.08 -11.94
N LEU A 11 -13.29 4.24 -11.43
CA LEU A 11 -12.39 3.14 -11.10
C LEU A 11 -12.89 2.28 -9.93
N ARG A 12 -13.21 1.01 -10.19
CA ARG A 12 -13.30 -0.04 -9.16
C ARG A 12 -12.01 -0.83 -9.18
N MET A 13 -11.23 -0.73 -8.12
CA MET A 13 -10.04 -1.52 -7.93
C MET A 13 -10.08 -2.18 -6.56
N LEU A 14 -9.68 -3.44 -6.54
CA LEU A 14 -9.54 -4.23 -5.34
C LEU A 14 -8.16 -4.85 -5.40
N ALA A 15 -7.20 -4.28 -4.68
CA ALA A 15 -5.90 -4.92 -4.49
C ALA A 15 -6.00 -5.78 -3.24
N ILE A 16 -5.95 -7.10 -3.38
CA ILE A 16 -5.97 -8.05 -2.27
C ILE A 16 -4.57 -8.64 -2.11
N MET A 17 -4.06 -8.53 -0.90
CA MET A 17 -2.82 -9.11 -0.44
C MET A 17 -3.16 -10.18 0.59
N ASN A 18 -2.95 -11.45 0.23
CA ASN A 18 -3.41 -12.63 0.98
C ASN A 18 -4.93 -12.67 1.25
N ARG A 19 -5.44 -13.60 2.06
CA ARG A 19 -6.90 -13.87 2.18
C ARG A 19 -7.74 -12.67 2.69
N ILE A 20 -7.13 -11.60 3.23
CA ILE A 20 -7.83 -10.67 4.12
C ILE A 20 -7.39 -9.19 4.08
N SER A 21 -6.23 -8.81 3.54
CA SER A 21 -5.76 -7.40 3.54
C SER A 21 -5.77 -6.78 2.13
N GLY A 22 -5.95 -5.46 2.02
CA GLY A 22 -6.00 -4.81 0.71
C GLY A 22 -6.63 -3.41 0.66
N ILE A 23 -6.64 -2.84 -0.55
CA ILE A 23 -7.21 -1.50 -0.82
C ILE A 23 -8.46 -1.65 -1.68
N LEU A 24 -9.54 -0.99 -1.28
CA LEU A 24 -10.82 -0.96 -1.99
C LEU A 24 -11.16 0.45 -2.46
N PHE A 25 -11.49 0.56 -3.74
CA PHE A 25 -11.83 1.81 -4.42
C PHE A 25 -13.30 1.85 -4.83
N ARG A 26 -13.98 2.97 -4.54
CA ARG A 26 -15.26 3.40 -5.14
C ARG A 26 -16.36 2.33 -5.23
N GLU A 27 -16.63 1.63 -4.14
CA GLU A 27 -17.82 0.78 -4.05
C GLU A 27 -19.06 1.61 -3.67
N PRO A 28 -20.26 1.32 -4.25
CA PRO A 28 -21.52 1.83 -3.74
C PRO A 28 -21.62 1.58 -2.23
N ALA A 29 -22.19 2.53 -1.48
CA ALA A 29 -22.25 2.44 -0.02
C ALA A 29 -22.86 1.10 0.49
N SER A 30 -23.82 0.54 -0.23
CA SER A 30 -24.43 -0.76 0.06
C SER A 30 -23.46 -1.95 -0.11
N GLN A 31 -22.66 -1.96 -1.19
CA GLN A 31 -21.64 -2.99 -1.44
C GLN A 31 -20.47 -2.85 -0.46
N LEU A 32 -20.06 -1.60 -0.18
CA LEU A 32 -19.06 -1.30 0.82
C LEU A 32 -19.49 -1.80 2.20
N GLN A 33 -20.72 -1.53 2.63
CA GLN A 33 -21.21 -1.96 3.95
C GLN A 33 -21.21 -3.49 4.07
N ALA A 34 -21.71 -4.21 3.07
CA ALA A 34 -21.70 -5.67 3.06
C ALA A 34 -20.27 -6.24 3.10
N PHE A 35 -19.36 -5.68 2.31
CA PHE A 35 -17.95 -6.07 2.29
C PHE A 35 -17.27 -5.79 3.65
N MET A 36 -17.48 -4.61 4.22
CA MET A 36 -16.92 -4.22 5.52
C MET A 36 -17.45 -5.10 6.65
N THR A 37 -18.75 -5.42 6.64
CA THR A 37 -19.35 -6.35 7.62
C THR A 37 -18.73 -7.75 7.51
N LEU A 38 -18.52 -8.26 6.29
CA LEU A 38 -17.83 -9.54 6.08
C LEU A 38 -16.39 -9.50 6.61
N LYS A 39 -15.63 -8.45 6.28
CA LYS A 39 -14.23 -8.29 6.69
C LYS A 39 -14.09 -8.12 8.20
N ALA A 40 -15.00 -7.38 8.84
CA ALA A 40 -15.06 -7.27 10.30
C ALA A 40 -15.29 -8.62 10.98
N LYS A 41 -16.18 -9.47 10.44
CA LYS A 41 -16.38 -10.85 10.93
C LYS A 41 -15.13 -11.72 10.78
N LEU A 42 -14.29 -11.42 9.79
CA LEU A 42 -12.98 -12.06 9.58
C LEU A 42 -11.85 -11.40 10.41
N GLY A 43 -12.19 -10.54 11.38
CA GLY A 43 -11.22 -9.85 12.24
C GLY A 43 -10.39 -8.78 11.54
N SER A 44 -10.79 -8.34 10.34
CA SER A 44 -10.09 -7.27 9.62
C SER A 44 -10.53 -5.90 10.14
N THR A 45 -9.60 -4.97 10.19
CA THR A 45 -9.84 -3.56 10.51
C THR A 45 -9.88 -2.72 9.24
N PHE A 46 -10.50 -1.54 9.32
CA PHE A 46 -10.64 -0.64 8.18
C PHE A 46 -10.20 0.79 8.52
N ARG A 47 -9.70 1.49 7.50
CA ARG A 47 -9.37 2.91 7.53
C ARG A 47 -9.92 3.57 6.28
N LYS A 48 -10.79 4.55 6.47
CA LYS A 48 -11.21 5.44 5.39
C LYS A 48 -10.13 6.50 5.21
N VAL A 49 -9.54 6.55 4.02
CA VAL A 49 -8.46 7.50 3.69
C VAL A 49 -8.97 8.66 2.85
N SER A 50 -9.95 8.41 1.97
CA SER A 50 -10.65 9.47 1.26
C SER A 50 -12.16 9.17 1.17
N PRO A 51 -13.00 10.09 0.65
CA PRO A 51 -14.41 9.79 0.36
C PRO A 51 -14.61 8.56 -0.52
N THR A 52 -13.61 8.21 -1.34
CA THR A 52 -13.70 7.17 -2.37
C THR A 52 -12.75 6.00 -2.16
N VAL A 53 -11.87 6.06 -1.15
CA VAL A 53 -10.83 5.04 -0.92
C VAL A 53 -10.87 4.55 0.52
N ASN A 54 -10.96 3.23 0.65
CA ASN A 54 -10.91 2.53 1.93
C ASN A 54 -9.76 1.52 1.90
N ILE A 55 -9.03 1.46 3.01
CA ILE A 55 -7.96 0.50 3.25
C ILE A 55 -8.45 -0.48 4.30
N TYR A 56 -8.30 -1.77 4.04
CA TYR A 56 -8.60 -2.83 5.00
C TYR A 56 -7.37 -3.68 5.25
N PHE A 57 -7.12 -4.03 6.50
CA PHE A 57 -5.97 -4.83 6.89
C PHE A 57 -6.29 -5.68 8.10
N HIS A 58 -5.68 -6.85 8.15
CA HIS A 58 -5.81 -7.75 9.28
C HIS A 58 -4.57 -7.66 10.18
N ALA A 59 -4.76 -7.58 11.49
CA ALA A 59 -3.65 -7.50 12.44
C ALA A 59 -3.09 -8.91 12.77
N ASP A 60 -2.64 -9.64 11.74
CA ASP A 60 -2.01 -10.98 11.89
C ASP A 60 -0.49 -10.94 12.09
N GLY A 61 0.08 -9.74 12.24
CA GLY A 61 1.53 -9.54 12.38
C GLY A 61 2.32 -9.69 11.08
N ARG A 62 1.70 -10.12 9.98
CA ARG A 62 2.32 -10.20 8.64
C ARG A 62 1.84 -9.09 7.70
N SER A 63 0.58 -8.67 7.86
CA SER A 63 0.03 -7.49 7.19
C SER A 63 0.32 -6.25 8.01
N GLN A 64 0.95 -5.26 7.38
CA GLN A 64 1.28 -3.99 7.99
C GLN A 64 0.59 -2.88 7.20
N TYR A 65 -0.19 -2.06 7.88
CA TYR A 65 -0.67 -0.80 7.35
C TYR A 65 0.07 0.33 8.05
N THR A 66 0.60 1.27 7.28
CA THR A 66 1.13 2.49 7.85
C THR A 66 0.91 3.68 6.93
N THR A 67 1.02 4.85 7.53
CA THR A 67 1.10 6.14 6.84
C THR A 67 2.30 6.83 7.42
N VAL A 68 3.16 7.40 6.59
CA VAL A 68 4.18 8.29 7.16
C VAL A 68 3.50 9.63 7.46
N ARG A 69 3.40 9.95 8.75
CA ARG A 69 3.06 11.29 9.22
C ARG A 69 4.35 12.05 9.46
N GLN A 70 4.38 13.26 8.91
CA GLN A 70 5.52 14.19 8.87
C GLN A 70 6.14 14.39 10.26
N THR A 71 7.47 14.32 10.38
CA THR A 71 8.21 14.81 11.55
C THR A 71 9.33 15.81 11.21
N ASP A 72 9.80 15.86 9.96
CA ASP A 72 11.03 16.60 9.58
C ASP A 72 10.95 17.38 8.24
N GLY A 73 9.80 17.42 7.58
CA GLY A 73 9.58 18.26 6.39
C GLY A 73 10.09 17.72 5.05
N THR A 74 10.68 16.52 5.01
CA THR A 74 11.27 15.95 3.78
C THR A 74 10.36 14.96 3.03
N LEU A 75 9.22 14.56 3.60
CA LEU A 75 8.37 13.49 3.05
C LEU A 75 7.03 14.02 2.51
N LYS A 76 6.64 13.54 1.33
CA LYS A 76 5.30 13.76 0.76
C LYS A 76 4.24 13.15 1.70
N THR A 77 3.38 13.98 2.27
CA THR A 77 2.24 13.57 3.11
C THR A 77 1.10 13.01 2.24
N GLY A 78 0.15 12.29 2.83
CA GLY A 78 -1.00 11.73 2.09
C GLY A 78 -0.69 10.46 1.29
N ARG A 79 0.39 9.74 1.64
CA ARG A 79 0.70 8.42 1.08
C ARG A 79 0.41 7.32 2.10
N HIS A 80 -0.28 6.29 1.65
CA HIS A 80 -0.75 5.18 2.46
C HIS A 80 -0.22 3.88 1.90
N ILE A 81 0.39 3.04 2.73
CA ILE A 81 0.90 1.74 2.31
C ILE A 81 0.16 0.61 3.00
N ILE A 82 -0.20 -0.40 2.23
CA ILE A 82 -0.47 -1.74 2.74
C ILE A 82 0.69 -2.62 2.30
N TRP A 83 1.27 -3.34 3.25
CA TRP A 83 2.43 -4.18 3.07
C TRP A 83 2.12 -5.57 3.64
N VAL A 84 2.60 -6.61 2.99
CA VAL A 84 2.64 -7.97 3.55
C VAL A 84 3.97 -8.61 3.23
N GLY A 85 4.50 -9.37 4.19
CA GLY A 85 5.75 -10.11 4.04
C GLY A 85 6.92 -9.45 4.75
N THR A 86 8.13 -9.75 4.27
CA THR A 86 9.39 -9.47 4.96
C THR A 86 10.45 -8.91 4.01
N ILE A 87 11.15 -7.86 4.43
CA ILE A 87 12.37 -7.37 3.79
C ILE A 87 13.57 -8.13 4.35
N HIS A 88 14.37 -8.77 3.50
CA HIS A 88 15.58 -9.49 3.90
C HIS A 88 16.82 -8.58 3.89
N ASN A 89 16.86 -7.57 3.02
CA ASN A 89 17.98 -6.62 2.94
C ASN A 89 17.76 -5.34 3.76
N ARG A 90 17.12 -5.43 4.94
CA ARG A 90 16.80 -4.26 5.79
C ARG A 90 18.01 -3.36 6.07
N ASN A 91 19.16 -3.94 6.38
CA ASN A 91 20.38 -3.18 6.68
C ASN A 91 20.84 -2.31 5.50
N GLU A 92 20.67 -2.77 4.26
CA GLU A 92 21.01 -2.01 3.06
C GLU A 92 20.04 -0.85 2.85
N VAL A 93 18.74 -1.12 3.00
CA VAL A 93 17.68 -0.11 2.91
C VAL A 93 17.89 0.98 3.96
N ILE A 94 18.13 0.60 5.22
CA ILE A 94 18.37 1.55 6.32
C ILE A 94 19.60 2.42 6.05
N ARG A 95 20.69 1.84 5.53
CA ARG A 95 21.89 2.60 5.14
C ARG A 95 21.58 3.60 4.03
N PHE A 96 20.85 3.18 2.99
CA PHE A 96 20.44 4.04 1.89
C PHE A 96 19.57 5.22 2.37
N LEU A 97 18.59 4.95 3.24
CA LEU A 97 17.74 5.97 3.84
C LEU A 97 18.55 6.95 4.69
N SER A 98 19.49 6.44 5.49
CA SER A 98 20.36 7.27 6.34
C SER A 98 21.26 8.19 5.52
N GLN A 99 21.83 7.69 4.42
CA GLN A 99 22.61 8.50 3.46
C GLN A 99 21.77 9.57 2.76
N SER A 100 20.45 9.36 2.68
CA SER A 100 19.49 10.30 2.11
C SER A 100 18.88 11.25 3.16
N GLY A 101 19.39 11.25 4.39
CA GLY A 101 18.95 12.15 5.47
C GLY A 101 17.79 11.62 6.33
N ILE A 102 17.33 10.38 6.13
CA ILE A 102 16.25 9.77 6.92
C ILE A 102 16.86 8.91 8.04
N ALA A 103 16.81 9.40 9.26
CA ALA A 103 17.33 8.71 10.44
C ALA A 103 16.31 7.72 11.07
N GLY A 104 16.79 6.86 11.98
CA GLY A 104 15.91 6.00 12.80
C GLY A 104 15.40 4.74 12.10
N GLY A 105 16.04 4.29 11.02
CA GLY A 105 15.58 3.13 10.24
C GLY A 105 15.55 1.79 11.00
N THR A 106 16.32 1.63 12.07
CA THR A 106 16.40 0.36 12.83
C THR A 106 15.06 -0.01 13.48
N ASP A 107 14.35 0.99 14.03
CA ASP A 107 13.08 0.79 14.73
C ASP A 107 11.86 0.79 13.77
N MET A 108 12.09 1.07 12.49
CA MET A 108 11.03 1.10 11.48
C MET A 108 10.60 -0.31 11.07
N CYS A 109 9.29 -0.54 10.98
CA CYS A 109 8.76 -1.75 10.36
C CYS A 109 9.02 -1.76 8.84
N ASP A 110 8.83 -2.92 8.19
CA ASP A 110 9.05 -3.07 6.74
C ASP A 110 8.15 -2.14 5.91
N ALA A 111 6.91 -1.92 6.35
CA ALA A 111 6.02 -0.97 5.70
C ALA A 111 6.52 0.48 5.80
N GLN A 112 7.09 0.87 6.95
CA GLN A 112 7.68 2.20 7.15
C GLN A 112 8.92 2.36 6.27
N LEU A 113 9.87 1.42 6.33
CA LEU A 113 11.08 1.45 5.49
C LEU A 113 10.73 1.58 4.01
N THR A 114 9.76 0.77 3.54
CA THR A 114 9.29 0.82 2.15
C THR A 114 8.67 2.16 1.80
N LEU A 115 7.82 2.73 2.68
CA LEU A 115 7.16 3.99 2.37
C LEU A 115 8.14 5.18 2.36
N HIS A 116 9.14 5.17 3.25
CA HIS A 116 10.26 6.13 3.19
C HIS A 116 11.05 5.98 1.89
N LEU A 117 11.38 4.74 1.50
CA LEU A 117 12.11 4.46 0.26
C LEU A 117 11.29 4.90 -0.97
N TYR A 118 10.00 4.56 -1.03
CA TYR A 118 9.08 5.03 -2.08
C TYR A 118 8.99 6.55 -2.15
N ASN A 119 9.11 7.26 -1.02
CA ASN A 119 9.15 8.72 -1.03
C ASN A 119 10.40 9.31 -1.69
N LEU A 120 11.52 8.59 -1.66
CA LEU A 120 12.77 9.02 -2.28
C LEU A 120 12.89 8.61 -3.76
N VAL A 121 12.56 7.35 -4.07
CA VAL A 121 12.82 6.76 -5.39
C VAL A 121 11.55 6.43 -6.20
N GLU A 122 10.37 6.72 -5.64
CA GLU A 122 9.07 6.46 -6.26
C GLU A 122 8.95 5.03 -6.82
N HIS A 123 8.80 4.89 -8.14
CA HIS A 123 8.49 3.61 -8.81
C HIS A 123 9.68 2.64 -8.79
N ASP A 124 10.89 3.15 -8.57
CA ASP A 124 12.11 2.35 -8.50
C ASP A 124 12.27 1.68 -7.13
N VAL A 125 11.38 1.93 -6.16
CA VAL A 125 11.41 1.30 -4.82
C VAL A 125 11.66 -0.21 -4.85
N SER A 126 11.16 -0.92 -5.88
CA SER A 126 11.26 -2.37 -5.97
C SER A 126 12.68 -2.85 -6.31
N THR A 127 13.52 -2.01 -6.92
CA THR A 127 14.92 -2.36 -7.24
C THR A 127 15.82 -2.31 -6.01
N HIS A 128 15.35 -1.71 -4.92
CA HIS A 128 16.07 -1.58 -3.66
C HIS A 128 15.67 -2.64 -2.61
N LEU A 129 14.65 -3.46 -2.91
CA LEU A 129 14.08 -4.41 -1.96
C LEU A 129 14.39 -5.84 -2.36
N ILE A 130 14.92 -6.61 -1.41
CA ILE A 130 15.12 -8.06 -1.51
C ILE A 130 14.33 -8.69 -0.37
N GLY A 131 13.42 -9.61 -0.69
CA GLY A 131 12.56 -10.24 0.30
C GLY A 131 11.42 -11.04 -0.30
N TYR A 132 10.47 -11.40 0.55
CA TYR A 132 9.20 -11.99 0.17
C TYR A 132 8.12 -11.01 0.54
N TYR A 133 7.54 -10.32 -0.43
CA TYR A 133 6.65 -9.23 -0.14
C TYR A 133 5.63 -8.95 -1.25
N ALA A 134 4.54 -8.33 -0.84
CA ALA A 134 3.65 -7.61 -1.73
C ALA A 134 3.29 -6.29 -1.04
N PHE A 135 3.03 -5.24 -1.84
CA PHE A 135 2.53 -3.98 -1.31
C PHE A 135 1.79 -3.14 -2.32
N ALA A 136 1.01 -2.22 -1.75
CA ALA A 136 0.23 -1.23 -2.46
C ALA A 136 0.43 0.14 -1.80
N VAL A 137 0.78 1.16 -2.60
CA VAL A 137 0.85 2.56 -2.14
C VAL A 137 -0.24 3.37 -2.81
N TRP A 138 -1.12 3.95 -2.00
CA TRP A 138 -2.08 4.95 -2.41
C TRP A 138 -1.50 6.36 -2.17
N ASP A 139 -1.48 7.18 -3.21
CA ASP A 139 -1.05 8.58 -3.16
C ASP A 139 -2.29 9.48 -3.32
N GLU A 140 -2.66 10.21 -2.26
CA GLU A 140 -3.85 11.06 -2.24
C GLU A 140 -3.72 12.27 -3.16
N ALA A 141 -2.53 12.86 -3.26
CA ALA A 141 -2.31 14.08 -4.04
C ALA A 141 -2.49 13.84 -5.54
N THR A 142 -1.95 12.72 -6.01
CA THR A 142 -2.07 12.30 -7.42
C THR A 142 -3.26 11.40 -7.67
N GLN A 143 -4.00 11.05 -6.61
CA GLN A 143 -5.03 10.02 -6.63
C GLN A 143 -4.51 8.77 -7.36
N SER A 144 -3.32 8.24 -7.05
CA SER A 144 -2.73 7.13 -7.83
C SER A 144 -2.42 5.90 -6.98
N LEU A 145 -2.52 4.72 -7.60
CA LEU A 145 -2.18 3.45 -6.96
C LEU A 145 -0.94 2.84 -7.60
N PHE A 146 0.07 2.59 -6.77
CA PHE A 146 1.24 1.79 -7.12
C PHE A 146 1.15 0.41 -6.47
N LEU A 147 1.42 -0.63 -7.27
CA LEU A 147 1.44 -2.02 -6.82
C LEU A 147 2.80 -2.65 -7.15
N SER A 148 3.36 -3.37 -6.20
CA SER A 148 4.59 -4.14 -6.35
C SER A 148 4.58 -5.42 -5.53
N ARG A 149 5.35 -6.41 -5.97
CA ARG A 149 5.58 -7.69 -5.30
C ARG A 149 7.00 -8.16 -5.57
N ASP A 150 7.49 -9.08 -4.75
CA ASP A 150 8.81 -9.70 -4.92
C ASP A 150 8.93 -10.48 -6.25
N ALA A 151 10.17 -10.70 -6.69
CA ALA A 151 10.48 -11.26 -8.01
C ALA A 151 9.93 -12.67 -8.24
N ILE A 152 9.86 -13.50 -7.20
CA ILE A 152 9.35 -14.88 -7.30
C ILE A 152 7.85 -14.95 -7.02
N GLY A 153 7.28 -13.85 -6.51
CA GLY A 153 5.89 -13.78 -6.12
C GLY A 153 5.54 -14.66 -4.93
N ALA A 154 6.40 -14.68 -3.91
CA ALA A 154 6.17 -15.44 -2.68
C ALA A 154 4.87 -15.00 -1.98
N GLU A 155 4.65 -13.69 -1.90
CA GLU A 155 3.38 -13.14 -1.39
C GLU A 155 2.38 -12.91 -2.52
N ARG A 156 1.10 -13.22 -2.25
CA ARG A 156 0.04 -13.09 -3.25
C ARG A 156 -0.42 -11.64 -3.35
N LEU A 157 -0.42 -11.12 -4.57
CA LEU A 157 -1.02 -9.84 -4.92
C LEU A 157 -2.01 -10.07 -6.05
N TYR A 158 -3.30 -9.91 -5.74
CA TYR A 158 -4.37 -9.91 -6.72
C TYR A 158 -4.86 -8.49 -6.92
N TYR A 159 -5.15 -8.11 -8.16
CA TYR A 159 -5.90 -6.89 -8.42
C TYR A 159 -7.04 -7.19 -9.38
N PHE A 160 -8.19 -6.61 -9.10
CA PHE A 160 -9.31 -6.57 -10.03
C PHE A 160 -9.46 -5.15 -10.55
N TYR A 161 -9.68 -5.02 -11.86
CA TYR A 161 -9.93 -3.76 -12.53
C TYR A 161 -11.19 -3.89 -13.38
N LYS A 162 -12.19 -3.05 -13.10
CA LYS A 162 -13.36 -2.88 -13.96
C LYS A 162 -13.40 -1.45 -14.47
N SER A 163 -13.23 -1.30 -15.79
CA SER A 163 -13.60 -0.05 -16.45
C SER A 163 -15.13 -0.02 -16.57
N ASN A 164 -15.74 1.12 -16.28
CA ASN A 164 -17.15 1.38 -16.61
C ASN A 164 -17.29 1.74 -18.10
N ALA A 165 -16.55 1.09 -19.00
CA ALA A 165 -16.89 1.15 -20.42
C ALA A 165 -18.29 0.55 -20.57
N LEU A 166 -19.27 1.44 -20.60
CA LEU A 166 -20.60 1.18 -21.12
C LEU A 166 -20.39 0.65 -22.54
N CYS A 167 -20.79 -0.61 -22.75
CA CYS A 167 -21.36 -0.99 -24.02
C CYS A 167 -22.70 -0.25 -24.17
#